data_AF-A0A401X5U8-F1
#
_entry.id   AF-A0A401X5U8-F1
#
_cell.length_a   1.000
_cell.length_b   1.000
_cell.length_c   1.000
_cell.angle_alpha   90.00
_cell.angle_beta   90.00
_cell.angle_gamma   90.00
#
_symmetry.space_group_name_H-M   'P 1'
#
loop_
_entity.id
_entity.type
_entity.pdbx_description
1 polymer ?
#
loop_
_entity_poly.entity_id
_entity_poly.type
_entity_poly.pdbx_seq_one_letter_code
_entity_poly.pdbx_strand_id
1 'polypeptide(L)'
;MSQKQTFAPQRRKSPVATPDRLSVIQDATSELSCIGICLQAMSNGMLTGSEESGPNMSAVGMALEWLSGEMERRCAAITEAAS
;
A
#
# COMPACT_ATOMS: atom_id res chain seq x y z
N MET A 1 43.24 -41.35 20.55
CA MET A 1 41.83 -40.92 20.61
C MET A 1 41.71 -39.58 19.91
N SER A 2 41.19 -39.53 18.68
CA SER A 2 41.04 -38.28 17.91
C SER A 2 39.71 -37.62 18.20
N GLN A 3 39.74 -36.37 18.67
CA GLN A 3 38.55 -35.56 18.90
C GLN A 3 38.04 -35.00 17.57
N LYS A 4 36.77 -35.28 17.27
CA LYS A 4 36.08 -34.87 16.04
C LYS A 4 35.47 -33.48 16.27
N GLN A 5 36.09 -32.42 15.76
CA GLN A 5 35.53 -31.07 15.82
C GLN A 5 34.26 -31.01 14.96
N THR A 6 33.14 -30.69 15.60
CA THR A 6 31.85 -30.47 14.95
C THR A 6 31.73 -28.98 14.63
N PHE A 7 31.78 -28.62 13.35
CA PHE A 7 31.49 -27.27 12.90
C PHE A 7 29.97 -27.09 12.83
N ALA A 8 29.43 -26.15 13.61
CA ALA A 8 28.03 -25.76 13.51
C ALA A 8 27.79 -24.98 12.20
N PRO A 9 26.71 -25.24 11.46
CA PRO A 9 26.41 -24.52 10.23
C PRO A 9 26.01 -23.08 10.57
N GLN A 10 26.86 -22.15 10.17
CA GLN A 10 26.60 -20.71 10.26
C GLN A 10 25.44 -20.38 9.31
N ARG A 11 24.24 -20.22 9.88
CA ARG A 11 23.00 -19.89 9.16
C ARG A 11 23.17 -18.50 8.52
N ARG A 12 23.62 -18.48 7.26
CA ARG A 12 23.68 -17.25 6.45
C ARG A 12 22.26 -16.69 6.36
N LYS A 13 21.99 -15.58 7.06
CA LYS A 13 20.79 -14.78 6.82
C LYS A 13 20.89 -14.30 5.38
N SER A 14 19.99 -14.74 4.49
CA SER A 14 20.00 -14.22 3.13
C SER A 14 19.75 -12.71 3.22
N PRO A 15 20.40 -11.90 2.37
CA PRO A 15 20.03 -10.50 2.24
C PRO A 15 18.55 -10.44 1.88
N VAL A 16 17.77 -9.69 2.66
CA VAL A 16 16.41 -9.30 2.25
C VAL A 16 16.62 -8.40 1.03
N ALA A 17 16.07 -8.80 -0.12
CA ALA A 17 16.18 -8.00 -1.34
C ALA A 17 15.52 -6.64 -1.07
N THR A 18 16.31 -5.58 -1.10
CA THR A 18 15.78 -4.21 -1.04
C THR A 18 14.99 -3.97 -2.33
N PRO A 19 13.73 -3.50 -2.25
CA PRO A 19 12.93 -3.22 -3.43
C PRO A 19 13.65 -2.25 -4.36
N ASP A 20 13.57 -2.49 -5.67
CA ASP A 20 14.11 -1.58 -6.67
C ASP A 20 13.30 -0.27 -6.69
N ARG A 21 13.96 0.87 -6.93
CA ARG A 21 13.30 2.19 -6.90
C ARG A 21 12.18 2.30 -7.92
N LEU A 22 12.35 1.72 -9.12
CA LEU A 22 11.28 1.72 -10.13
C LEU A 22 10.11 0.84 -9.69
N SER A 23 10.37 -0.29 -9.02
CA SER A 23 9.29 -1.12 -8.46
C SER A 23 8.48 -0.37 -7.41
N VAL A 24 9.12 0.38 -6.50
CA VAL A 24 8.43 1.20 -5.50
C VAL A 24 7.55 2.27 -6.15
N ILE A 25 8.06 2.95 -7.18
CA ILE A 25 7.30 3.98 -7.91
C ILE A 25 6.12 3.36 -8.65
N GLN A 26 6.32 2.22 -9.30
CA GLN A 26 5.26 1.52 -10.04
C GLN A 26 4.14 1.04 -9.11
N ASP A 27 4.50 0.43 -7.98
CA ASP A 27 3.53 -0.04 -6.99
C ASP A 27 2.73 1.13 -6.42
N ALA A 28 3.41 2.19 -5.96
CA ALA A 28 2.74 3.38 -5.43
C ALA A 28 1.82 4.06 -6.46
N THR A 29 2.23 4.10 -7.73
CA THR A 29 1.40 4.64 -8.83
C THR A 29 0.18 3.76 -9.12
N SER A 30 0.35 2.43 -9.07
CA SER A 30 -0.75 1.49 -9.24
C SER A 30 -1.78 1.65 -8.11
N GLU A 31 -1.32 1.80 -6.87
CA GLU A 31 -2.17 2.00 -5.71
C GLU A 31 -2.90 3.35 -5.76
N LEU A 32 -2.26 4.42 -6.22
CA LEU A 32 -2.93 5.70 -6.50
C LEU A 32 -4.06 5.55 -7.54
N SER A 33 -3.87 4.71 -8.55
CA SER A 33 -4.90 4.42 -9.55
C SER A 33 -6.10 3.70 -8.91
N CYS A 34 -5.85 2.75 -8.01
CA CYS A 34 -6.89 2.06 -7.25
C CYS A 34 -7.68 3.04 -6.36
N ILE A 35 -7.01 3.99 -5.72
CA ILE A 35 -7.67 5.05 -4.96
C ILE A 35 -8.62 5.86 -5.86
N GLY A 36 -8.20 6.22 -7.06
CA GLY A 36 -9.06 6.89 -8.04
C GLY A 36 -10.32 6.10 -8.38
N ILE A 37 -10.20 4.78 -8.54
CA ILE A 37 -11.35 3.88 -8.78
C ILE A 37 -12.29 3.88 -7.57
N CYS A 38 -11.77 3.80 -6.34
CA CYS A 38 -12.57 3.87 -5.13
C CYS A 38 -13.35 5.20 -5.03
N LEU A 39 -12.70 6.33 -5.32
CA LEU A 39 -13.34 7.64 -5.34
C LEU A 39 -14.47 7.70 -6.37
N GLN A 40 -14.25 7.18 -7.58
CA GLN A 40 -15.26 7.14 -8.62
C GLN A 40 -16.46 6.26 -8.22
N ALA A 41 -16.21 5.09 -7.64
CA ALA A 41 -17.26 4.19 -7.17
C ALA A 41 -18.11 4.82 -6.06
N MET A 42 -17.47 5.50 -5.10
CA MET A 42 -18.18 6.23 -4.05
C MET A 42 -19.00 7.40 -4.61
N SER A 43 -18.43 8.19 -5.53
CA SER A 43 -19.16 9.27 -6.19
C SER A 43 -20.40 8.73 -6.91
N ASN A 44 -20.27 7.61 -7.61
CA ASN A 44 -21.40 6.98 -8.27
C ASN A 44 -22.45 6.50 -7.25
N GLY A 45 -22.04 5.82 -6.19
CA GLY A 45 -22.94 5.37 -5.13
C GLY A 45 -23.68 6.52 -4.43
N MET A 46 -23.04 7.69 -4.30
CA MET A 46 -23.65 8.90 -3.77
C MET A 46 -24.65 9.56 -4.73
N LEU A 47 -24.38 9.52 -6.04
CA LEU A 47 -25.23 10.15 -7.06
C LEU A 47 -26.42 9.28 -7.46
N THR A 48 -26.28 7.95 -7.40
CA THR A 48 -27.29 7.00 -7.88
C THR A 48 -27.95 6.18 -6.77
N GLY A 49 -27.44 6.24 -5.55
CA GLY A 49 -28.02 5.57 -4.39
C GLY A 49 -29.32 6.22 -3.93
N SER A 50 -30.27 5.41 -3.47
CA SER A 50 -31.45 5.88 -2.73
C SER A 50 -31.04 6.29 -1.31
N GLU A 51 -31.72 7.25 -0.68
CA GLU A 51 -31.45 7.66 0.71
C GLU A 51 -31.52 6.50 1.72
N GLU A 52 -32.30 5.44 1.42
CA GLU A 52 -32.40 4.23 2.27
C GLU A 52 -31.30 3.19 2.05
N SER A 53 -30.59 3.23 0.92
CA SER A 53 -29.65 2.16 0.50
C SER A 53 -28.30 2.67 0.00
N GLY A 54 -28.13 3.99 -0.09
CA GLY A 54 -26.89 4.65 -0.42
C GLY A 54 -25.90 4.62 0.75
N PRO A 55 -24.61 4.84 0.48
CA PRO A 55 -23.61 4.93 1.53
C PRO A 55 -23.94 6.11 2.45
N ASN A 56 -23.95 5.88 3.75
CA ASN A 56 -24.22 6.96 4.70
C ASN A 56 -23.11 8.02 4.63
N MET A 57 -23.49 9.30 4.73
CA MET A 57 -22.55 10.43 4.57
C MET A 57 -21.37 10.39 5.57
N SER A 58 -21.59 9.87 6.78
CA SER A 58 -20.52 9.72 7.79
C SER A 58 -19.47 8.69 7.36
N ALA A 59 -19.89 7.57 6.80
CA ALA A 59 -19.03 6.52 6.28
C ALA A 59 -18.28 7.00 5.03
N VAL A 60 -18.92 7.79 4.18
CA VAL A 60 -18.26 8.45 3.05
C VAL A 60 -17.18 9.42 3.55
N GLY A 61 -17.48 10.23 4.57
CA GLY A 61 -16.50 11.12 5.20
C GLY A 61 -15.29 10.37 5.75
N MET A 62 -15.51 9.30 6.52
CA MET A 62 -14.42 8.47 7.05
C MET A 62 -13.60 7.79 5.95
N ALA A 63 -14.25 7.31 4.88
CA ALA A 63 -13.56 6.71 3.75
C ALA A 63 -12.70 7.74 3.01
N LEU A 64 -13.19 8.97 2.82
CA LEU A 64 -12.43 10.05 2.18
C LEU A 64 -11.21 10.47 3.00
N GLU A 65 -11.35 10.57 4.33
CA GLU A 65 -10.23 10.88 5.23
C GLU A 65 -9.17 9.78 5.21
N TRP A 66 -9.58 8.51 5.17
CA TRP A 66 -8.64 7.40 5.04
C TRP A 66 -7.92 7.42 3.68
N LEU A 67 -8.66 7.63 2.59
CA LEU A 67 -8.10 7.68 1.23
C LEU A 67 -7.14 8.86 1.05
N SER A 68 -7.43 10.03 1.63
CA SER A 68 -6.51 11.17 1.55
C SER A 68 -5.18 10.86 2.22
N GLY A 69 -5.22 10.25 3.42
CA GLY A 69 -4.00 9.79 4.10
C GLY A 69 -3.24 8.72 3.32
N GLU A 70 -3.94 7.85 2.58
CA GLU A 70 -3.28 6.88 1.71
C GLU A 70 -2.62 7.53 0.49
N MET A 71 -3.28 8.49 -0.14
CA MET A 71 -2.70 9.25 -1.26
C MET A 71 -1.41 9.96 -0.83
N GLU A 72 -1.40 10.60 0.33
CA GLU A 72 -0.21 11.25 0.88
C GLU A 72 0.96 10.27 1.08
N ARG A 73 0.68 9.07 1.63
CA ARG A 73 1.69 8.02 1.80
C ARG A 73 2.29 7.56 0.47
N ARG A 74 1.47 7.33 -0.55
CA ARG A 74 1.95 6.92 -1.88
C ARG A 74 2.78 8.01 -2.54
N CYS A 75 2.33 9.27 -2.44
CA CYS A 75 3.09 10.42 -2.94
C CYS A 75 4.45 10.55 -2.25
N ALA A 76 4.50 10.40 -0.91
CA ALA A 76 5.75 10.41 -0.16
C ALA A 76 6.68 9.28 -0.59
N ALA A 77 6.18 8.05 -0.75
CA ALA A 77 6.96 6.92 -1.23
C ALA A 77 7.57 7.15 -2.62
N ILE A 78 6.82 7.78 -3.54
CA ILE A 78 7.33 8.18 -4.86
C ILE A 78 8.42 9.24 -4.72
N THR A 79 8.21 10.27 -3.91
CA THR A 79 9.21 11.31 -3.66
C THR A 79 10.51 10.74 -3.10
N GLU A 80 10.42 9.84 -2.11
CA GLU A 80 11.56 9.16 -1.50
C GLU A 80 12.31 8.27 -2.52
N ALA A 81 11.58 7.52 -3.35
CA ALA A 81 12.18 6.66 -4.37
C ALA A 81 12.80 7.43 -5.55
N ALA A 82 12.27 8.63 -5.85
CA ALA A 82 12.75 9.49 -6.93
C ALA A 82 13.92 10.41 -6.53
N SER A 83 14.22 10.55 -5.23
CA SER A 83 15.29 11.40 -4.67
C SER A 83 16.64 10.68 -4.61
#